data_AF-A0A9D8JZS7-F1
#
_entry.id   AF-A0A9D8JZS7-F1
#
_cell.length_a   1.000
_cell.length_b   1.000
_cell.length_c   1.000
_cell.angle_alpha   90.00
_cell.angle_beta   90.00
_cell.angle_gamma   90.00
#
_symmetry.space_group_name_H-M   'P 1'
#
loop_
_entity.id
_entity.type
_entity.pdbx_description
1 polymer ?
#
loop_
_entity_poly.entity_id
_entity_poly.type
_entity_poly.pdbx_seq_one_letter_code
_entity_poly.pdbx_strand_id
1 'polypeptide(L)'
;MKETEVTELVNRHTEALIGGRDDSRELLAAHAGPQEKVIGELLDVAGRVKSALRPIAPRAAFVGELKHKLMREARAEVERRTGARQNWILLAAGLGGIVYAIGVLAVGIRSATWLFGVIALILGWKKRQPAVRVVQP
;
A
#
# COMPACT_ATOMS: atom_id res chain seq x y z
N MET A 1 -8.82 41.19 14.88
CA MET A 1 -8.19 39.86 14.78
C MET A 1 -7.30 39.65 15.98
N LYS A 2 -7.18 38.40 16.46
CA LYS A 2 -6.19 38.05 17.49
C LYS A 2 -4.80 38.03 16.87
N GLU A 3 -3.76 38.30 17.67
CA GLU A 3 -2.36 38.30 17.21
C GLU A 3 -1.95 36.97 16.57
N THR A 4 -2.48 35.86 17.10
CA THR A 4 -2.28 34.51 16.55
C THR A 4 -2.81 34.35 15.13
N GLU A 5 -3.97 34.95 14.83
CA GLU A 5 -4.59 34.89 13.50
C GLU A 5 -3.79 35.70 12.47
N VAL A 6 -3.25 36.86 12.89
CA VAL A 6 -2.37 37.68 12.02
C VAL A 6 -1.09 36.91 11.70
N THR A 7 -0.49 36.28 12.72
CA THR A 7 0.72 35.48 12.55
C THR A 7 0.50 34.31 11.59
N GLU A 8 -0.61 33.59 11.75
CA GLU A 8 -0.96 32.47 10.87
C GLU A 8 -1.18 32.93 9.42
N LEU A 9 -1.83 34.08 9.23
CA LEU A 9 -2.06 34.67 7.91
C LEU A 9 -0.73 35.05 7.23
N VAL A 10 0.16 35.73 7.95
CA VAL A 10 1.49 36.12 7.43
C VAL A 10 2.34 34.87 7.13
N ASN A 11 2.27 33.83 7.98
CA ASN A 11 2.96 32.56 7.72
C ASN A 11 2.44 31.89 6.45
N ARG A 12 1.12 31.78 6.28
CA ARG A 12 0.51 31.23 5.06
C ARG A 12 0.95 32.01 3.82
N HIS A 13 0.95 33.33 3.89
CA HIS A 13 1.43 34.17 2.79
C HIS A 13 2.92 33.93 2.49
N THR A 14 3.75 33.81 3.54
CA THR A 14 5.18 33.55 3.40
C THR A 14 5.45 32.20 2.72
N GLU A 15 4.68 31.16 3.05
CA GLU A 15 4.74 29.87 2.36
C GLU A 15 4.35 29.98 0.88
N ALA A 16 3.27 30.71 0.57
CA ALA A 16 2.86 30.96 -0.81
C ALA A 16 3.97 31.70 -1.58
N LEU A 17 4.56 32.72 -0.95
CA LEU A 17 5.70 33.46 -1.47
C LEU A 17 6.89 32.53 -1.73
N ILE A 18 7.29 31.68 -0.80
CA ILE A 18 8.37 30.69 -1.03
C ILE A 18 8.05 29.79 -2.25
N GLY A 19 6.79 29.39 -2.40
CA GLY A 19 6.29 28.61 -3.54
C GLY A 19 6.13 29.40 -4.85
N GLY A 20 6.49 30.67 -4.89
CA GLY A 20 6.41 31.52 -6.09
C GLY A 20 5.02 32.12 -6.37
N ARG A 21 4.06 31.95 -5.47
CA ARG A 21 2.73 32.55 -5.56
C ARG A 21 2.62 33.81 -4.72
N ASP A 22 1.77 34.74 -5.14
CA ASP A 22 1.45 35.95 -4.39
C ASP A 22 -0.05 36.00 -4.11
N ASP A 23 -0.40 35.64 -2.88
CA ASP A 23 -1.79 35.55 -2.43
C ASP A 23 -2.24 36.83 -1.70
N SER A 24 -1.47 37.93 -1.76
CA SER A 24 -1.75 39.14 -0.95
C SER A 24 -3.16 39.69 -1.18
N ARG A 25 -3.63 39.73 -2.44
CA ARG A 25 -4.96 40.24 -2.78
C ARG A 25 -6.09 39.37 -2.23
N GLU A 26 -5.91 38.05 -2.28
CA GLU A 26 -6.91 37.09 -1.79
C GLU A 26 -6.99 37.15 -0.25
N LEU A 27 -5.85 37.23 0.42
CA LEU A 27 -5.77 37.32 1.88
C LEU A 27 -6.34 38.64 2.40
N LEU A 28 -6.09 39.76 1.71
CA LEU A 28 -6.67 41.06 2.04
C LEU A 28 -8.19 41.08 1.83
N ALA A 29 -8.68 40.52 0.70
CA ALA A 29 -10.11 40.43 0.44
C ALA A 29 -10.84 39.56 1.49
N ALA A 30 -10.22 38.48 1.95
CA ALA A 30 -10.77 37.60 2.98
C ALA A 30 -10.80 38.23 4.39
N HIS A 31 -9.98 39.25 4.65
CA HIS A 31 -9.82 39.86 5.98
C HIS A 31 -10.04 41.38 5.97
N ALA A 32 -10.93 41.86 5.10
CA ALA A 32 -11.33 43.26 5.03
C ALA A 32 -11.86 43.74 6.39
N GLY A 33 -11.26 44.80 6.93
CA GLY A 33 -11.59 45.27 8.28
C GLY A 33 -10.65 46.34 8.82
N PRO A 34 -10.78 46.70 10.12
CA PRO A 34 -10.02 47.81 10.73
C PRO A 34 -8.50 47.64 10.68
N GLN A 35 -8.03 46.40 10.50
CA GLN A 35 -6.62 46.03 10.49
C GLN A 35 -6.08 45.78 9.06
N GLU A 36 -6.90 45.97 8.02
CA GLU A 36 -6.54 45.71 6.62
C GLU A 36 -5.26 46.44 6.21
N LYS A 37 -5.09 47.71 6.63
CA LYS A 37 -3.88 48.48 6.37
C LYS A 37 -2.63 47.84 6.98
N VAL A 38 -2.70 47.40 8.23
CA VAL A 38 -1.58 46.77 8.95
C VAL A 38 -1.23 45.43 8.32
N ILE A 39 -2.24 44.63 7.96
CA ILE A 39 -2.04 43.37 7.26
C ILE A 39 -1.38 43.62 5.90
N GLY A 40 -1.87 44.60 5.13
CA GLY A 40 -1.29 44.97 3.84
C GLY A 40 0.18 45.36 3.94
N GLU A 41 0.56 46.15 4.94
CA GLU A 41 1.95 46.50 5.21
C GLU A 41 2.81 45.27 5.56
N LEU A 42 2.30 44.33 6.36
CA LEU A 42 3.01 43.09 6.70
C LEU A 42 3.22 42.18 5.47
N LEU A 43 2.22 42.05 4.61
CA LEU A 43 2.33 41.27 3.37
C LEU A 43 3.33 41.90 2.40
N ASP A 44 3.33 43.23 2.27
CA ASP A 44 4.32 43.96 1.45
C ASP A 44 5.75 43.77 1.98
N VAL A 45 5.95 43.84 3.30
CA VAL A 45 7.25 43.55 3.93
C VAL A 45 7.71 42.12 3.61
N ALA A 46 6.83 41.12 3.68
CA ALA A 46 7.17 39.74 3.33
C ALA A 46 7.61 39.61 1.85
N GLY A 47 6.92 40.29 0.93
CA GLY A 47 7.29 40.33 -0.48
C GLY A 47 8.65 41.01 -0.73
N ARG A 48 8.92 42.11 -0.06
CA ARG A 48 10.22 42.81 -0.12
C ARG A 48 11.36 41.97 0.44
N VAL A 49 11.14 41.28 1.56
CA VAL A 49 12.13 40.36 2.14
C VAL A 49 12.42 39.21 1.16
N LYS A 50 11.38 38.57 0.61
CA LYS A 50 11.55 37.49 -0.38
C LYS A 50 12.34 37.96 -1.61
N SER A 51 12.04 39.14 -2.14
CA SER A 51 12.76 39.68 -3.30
C SER A 51 14.20 40.09 -2.99
N ALA A 52 14.48 40.50 -1.76
CA ALA A 52 15.84 40.79 -1.29
C ALA A 52 16.66 39.52 -1.00
N LEU A 53 15.99 38.44 -0.57
CA LEU A 53 16.62 37.15 -0.31
C LEU A 53 16.97 36.46 -1.63
N ARG A 54 18.27 36.44 -1.97
CA ARG A 54 18.75 35.58 -3.05
C ARG A 54 18.79 34.14 -2.58
N PRO A 55 18.24 33.18 -3.35
CA PRO A 55 18.42 31.77 -3.04
C PRO A 55 19.91 31.46 -2.94
N ILE A 56 20.36 31.01 -1.77
CA ILE A 56 21.73 30.56 -1.60
C ILE A 56 21.78 29.13 -2.11
N ALA A 57 22.50 28.92 -3.21
CA ALA A 57 22.74 27.58 -3.71
C ALA A 57 23.49 26.76 -2.64
N PRO A 58 23.04 25.53 -2.34
CA PRO A 58 23.77 24.68 -1.42
C PRO A 58 25.17 24.39 -1.97
N ARG A 59 26.17 24.29 -1.08
CA ARG A 59 27.53 23.90 -1.45
C ARG A 59 27.52 22.55 -2.17
N ALA A 60 28.31 22.40 -3.24
CA ALA A 60 28.36 21.18 -4.04
C ALA A 60 28.65 19.92 -3.19
N ALA A 61 29.52 20.05 -2.17
CA ALA A 61 29.82 18.97 -1.22
C ALA A 61 28.58 18.48 -0.46
N PHE A 62 27.70 19.39 -0.03
CA PHE A 62 26.47 19.03 0.68
C PHE A 62 25.49 18.28 -0.22
N VAL A 63 25.35 18.74 -1.47
CA VAL A 63 24.50 18.05 -2.46
C VAL A 63 25.02 16.64 -2.73
N GLY A 64 26.34 16.49 -2.86
CA GLY A 64 26.99 15.18 -2.99
C GLY A 64 26.73 14.25 -1.80
N GLU A 65 26.96 14.76 -0.58
CA GLU A 65 26.70 14.01 0.66
C GLU A 65 25.23 13.60 0.79
N LEU A 66 24.29 14.50 0.49
CA LEU A 66 22.86 14.25 0.55
C LEU A 66 22.45 13.18 -0.48
N LYS A 67 22.94 13.28 -1.71
CA LYS A 67 22.69 12.27 -2.76
C LYS A 67 23.21 10.90 -2.33
N HIS A 68 24.40 10.84 -1.73
CA HIS A 68 24.96 9.59 -1.20
C HIS A 68 24.15 9.03 -0.02
N LYS A 69 23.63 9.86 0.88
CA LYS A 69 22.73 9.42 1.96
C LYS A 69 21.43 8.87 1.40
N LEU A 70 20.77 9.61 0.51
CA LEU A 70 19.51 9.18 -0.12
C LEU A 70 19.66 7.88 -0.93
N MET A 71 20.76 7.72 -1.66
CA MET A 71 21.03 6.48 -2.40
C MET A 71 21.28 5.30 -1.48
N ARG A 72 21.95 5.50 -0.33
CA ARG A 72 22.14 4.45 0.67
C ARG A 72 20.82 4.06 1.34
N GLU A 73 20.01 5.03 1.72
CA GLU A 73 18.69 4.78 2.32
C GLU A 73 17.72 4.12 1.33
N ALA A 74 17.67 4.58 0.08
CA ALA A 74 16.84 3.98 -0.95
C ALA A 74 17.26 2.53 -1.23
N ARG A 75 18.56 2.23 -1.26
CA ARG A 75 19.05 0.84 -1.40
C ARG A 75 18.70 -0.02 -0.19
N ALA A 76 18.88 0.50 1.02
CA ALA A 76 18.51 -0.20 2.25
C ALA A 76 17.00 -0.48 2.33
N GLU A 77 16.16 0.46 1.87
CA GLU A 77 14.71 0.29 1.82
C GLU A 77 14.28 -0.72 0.76
N VAL A 78 14.93 -0.71 -0.42
CA VAL A 78 14.71 -1.73 -1.45
C VAL A 78 15.09 -3.12 -0.92
N GLU A 79 16.27 -3.28 -0.31
CA GLU A 79 16.72 -4.54 0.29
C GLU A 79 15.77 -5.05 1.39
N ARG A 80 15.23 -4.15 2.23
CA ARG A 80 14.21 -4.51 3.22
C ARG A 80 12.92 -5.00 2.57
N ARG A 81 12.47 -4.35 1.50
CA ARG A 81 11.25 -4.75 0.78
C ARG A 81 11.44 -6.04 -0.02
N THR A 82 12.59 -6.26 -0.67
CA THR A 82 12.87 -7.53 -1.35
C THR A 82 13.05 -8.67 -0.36
N GLY A 83 13.75 -8.46 0.76
CA GLY A 83 13.90 -9.46 1.81
C GLY A 83 12.57 -9.88 2.45
N ALA A 84 11.69 -8.93 2.75
CA ALA A 84 10.34 -9.22 3.27
C ALA A 84 9.48 -9.98 2.25
N ARG A 85 9.53 -9.59 0.97
CA ARG A 85 8.74 -10.23 -0.10
C ARG A 85 9.27 -11.63 -0.43
N GLN A 86 10.58 -11.84 -0.40
CA GLN A 86 11.21 -13.14 -0.66
C GLN A 86 10.91 -14.15 0.46
N ASN A 87 10.90 -13.72 1.73
CA ASN A 87 10.45 -14.57 2.85
C ASN A 87 8.97 -14.98 2.72
N TRP A 88 8.09 -14.06 2.31
CA TRP A 88 6.68 -14.39 2.07
C TRP A 88 6.47 -15.32 0.87
N ILE A 89 7.25 -15.16 -0.20
CA ILE A 89 7.21 -16.06 -1.36
C ILE A 89 7.72 -17.45 -0.98
N LEU A 90 8.77 -17.56 -0.15
CA LEU A 90 9.26 -18.86 0.35
C LEU A 90 8.23 -19.54 1.27
N LEU A 91 7.60 -18.78 2.16
CA LEU A 91 6.51 -19.27 3.03
C LEU A 91 5.29 -19.71 2.23
N ALA A 92 4.90 -18.94 1.21
CA ALA A 92 3.79 -19.29 0.31
C ALA A 92 4.08 -20.52 -0.55
N ALA A 93 5.32 -20.68 -1.03
CA ALA A 93 5.76 -21.87 -1.77
C ALA A 93 5.75 -23.13 -0.87
N GLY A 94 6.11 -23.00 0.41
CA GLY A 94 6.00 -24.09 1.38
C GLY A 94 4.55 -24.50 1.69
N LEU A 95 3.65 -23.53 1.81
CA LEU A 95 2.21 -23.78 2.09
C LEU A 95 1.47 -24.39 0.88
N GLY A 96 1.79 -23.96 -0.35
CA GLY A 96 1.18 -24.51 -1.56
C GLY A 96 1.46 -26.00 -1.75
N GLY A 97 2.65 -26.46 -1.40
CA GLY A 97 3.02 -27.89 -1.45
C GLY A 97 2.23 -28.75 -0.46
N ILE A 98 1.96 -28.25 0.74
CA ILE A 98 1.18 -28.96 1.76
C ILE A 98 -0.30 -29.08 1.32
N VAL A 99 -0.87 -28.01 0.77
CA VAL A 99 -2.27 -28.03 0.27
C VAL A 99 -2.41 -29.00 -0.91
N TYR A 100 -1.43 -29.05 -1.83
CA TYR A 100 -1.43 -30.00 -2.93
C TYR A 100 -1.31 -31.46 -2.45
N ALA A 101 -0.42 -31.74 -1.50
CA ALA A 101 -0.25 -33.09 -0.94
C ALA A 101 -1.53 -33.59 -0.26
N ILE A 102 -2.21 -32.74 0.50
CA ILE A 102 -3.50 -33.07 1.15
C ILE A 102 -4.58 -33.31 0.09
N GLY A 103 -4.64 -32.48 -0.96
CA GLY A 103 -5.59 -32.63 -2.06
C GLY A 103 -5.42 -33.94 -2.83
N VAL A 104 -4.19 -34.31 -3.17
CA VAL A 104 -3.89 -35.57 -3.88
C VAL A 104 -4.23 -36.79 -3.01
N LEU A 105 -3.95 -36.73 -1.70
CA LEU A 105 -4.25 -37.82 -0.77
C LEU A 105 -5.76 -38.04 -0.62
N ALA A 106 -6.55 -36.95 -0.52
CA ALA A 106 -8.01 -37.02 -0.43
C ALA A 106 -8.65 -37.59 -1.71
N VAL A 107 -8.15 -37.21 -2.89
CA VAL A 107 -8.60 -37.78 -4.16
C VAL A 107 -8.25 -39.27 -4.25
N GLY A 108 -7.04 -39.66 -3.84
CA GLY A 108 -6.64 -41.07 -3.80
C GLY A 108 -7.53 -41.94 -2.92
N ILE A 109 -7.89 -41.48 -1.72
CA ILE A 109 -8.82 -42.18 -0.81
C ILE A 109 -10.22 -42.27 -1.42
N ARG A 110 -10.70 -41.19 -2.05
CA ARG A 110 -12.02 -41.17 -2.72
C ARG A 110 -12.06 -42.11 -3.93
N SER A 111 -10.99 -42.20 -4.70
CA SER A 111 -10.88 -43.13 -5.83
C SER A 111 -10.80 -44.58 -5.36
N ALA A 112 -10.07 -44.86 -4.28
CA ALA A 112 -9.97 -46.20 -3.71
C ALA A 112 -11.34 -46.70 -3.20
N THR A 113 -12.08 -45.84 -2.49
CA THR A 113 -13.44 -46.18 -2.00
C THR A 113 -14.43 -46.44 -3.13
N TRP A 114 -14.33 -45.70 -4.25
CA TRP A 114 -15.12 -45.97 -5.46
C TRP A 114 -14.77 -47.32 -6.09
N LEU A 115 -13.48 -47.64 -6.22
CA LEU A 115 -13.02 -48.92 -6.76
C LEU A 115 -13.46 -50.11 -5.89
N PHE A 116 -13.33 -49.99 -4.56
CA PHE A 116 -13.83 -51.01 -3.63
C PHE A 116 -15.36 -51.16 -3.70
N GLY A 117 -16.11 -50.06 -3.83
CA GLY A 117 -17.56 -50.10 -4.02
C GLY A 117 -17.98 -50.80 -5.31
N VAL A 118 -17.29 -50.54 -6.43
CA VAL A 118 -17.53 -51.20 -7.72
C VAL A 118 -17.19 -52.69 -7.66
N ILE A 119 -16.06 -53.06 -7.05
CA ILE A 119 -15.67 -54.46 -6.87
C ILE A 119 -16.69 -55.20 -5.98
N ALA A 120 -17.13 -54.58 -4.88
CA ALA A 120 -18.15 -55.15 -4.00
C ALA A 120 -19.51 -55.31 -4.71
N LEU A 121 -19.90 -54.38 -5.58
CA LEU A 121 -21.11 -54.46 -6.39
C LEU A 121 -21.05 -55.63 -7.38
N ILE A 122 -19.91 -55.82 -8.06
CA ILE A 122 -19.69 -56.90 -9.02
C ILE A 122 -19.69 -58.27 -8.31
N LEU A 123 -19.04 -58.38 -7.15
CA LEU A 123 -19.02 -59.62 -6.36
C LEU A 123 -20.39 -59.94 -5.71
N GLY A 124 -21.15 -58.91 -5.32
CA GLY A 124 -22.48 -59.06 -4.71
C GLY A 124 -23.55 -59.60 -5.67
N TRP A 125 -23.42 -59.34 -6.97
CA TRP A 125 -24.35 -59.84 -7.99
C TRP A 125 -24.24 -61.34 -8.24
N LYS A 126 -23.08 -61.97 -8.00
CA LYS A 126 -22.89 -63.40 -8.28
C LYS A 126 -23.60 -64.34 -7.29
N LYS A 127 -24.13 -63.82 -6.16
CA LYS A 127 -24.79 -64.63 -5.10
C LYS A 127 -26.32 -64.70 -5.16
N ARG A 128 -26.97 -64.07 -6.14
CA ARG A 128 -28.44 -64.17 -6.31
C ARG A 128 -28.81 -64.93 -7.59
N GLN A 129 -28.65 -66.26 -7.57
CA GLN A 129 -29.43 -67.12 -8.44
C GLN A 129 -30.43 -67.90 -7.59
N PRO A 130 -31.75 -67.66 -7.74
CA PRO A 130 -32.78 -68.42 -7.04
C PRO A 130 -32.87 -69.84 -7.61
N ALA A 131 -32.93 -70.83 -6.72
CA ALA A 131 -33.18 -72.23 -7.07
C ALA A 131 -34.53 -72.37 -7.80
N VAL A 132 -34.50 -72.84 -9.03
CA VAL A 132 -35.69 -73.11 -9.84
C VAL A 132 -36.43 -74.32 -9.26
N ARG A 133 -37.63 -74.09 -8.71
CA ARG A 133 -38.61 -75.14 -8.36
C ARG A 133 -39.12 -75.78 -9.66
N VAL A 134 -38.82 -77.06 -9.86
CA VAL A 134 -39.50 -77.88 -10.86
C VAL A 134 -40.79 -78.41 -10.24
N VAL A 135 -41.93 -77.98 -10.77
CA VAL A 135 -43.26 -78.58 -10.51
C VAL A 135 -43.46 -79.65 -11.58
N GLN A 136 -43.68 -80.90 -11.18
CA GLN A 136 -44.12 -82.00 -12.05
C GLN A 136 -45.64 -82.22 -11.89
N PRO A 137 -46.32 -82.72 -12.94
CA PRO A 137 -47.78 -82.70 -13.09
C PRO A 137 -48.53 -83.61 -12.12
#